data_AF-A0A1B8E9Z6-F1
#
_entry.id   AF-A0A1B8E9Z6-F1
#
_cell.length_a   1.000
_cell.length_b   1.000
_cell.length_c   1.000
_cell.angle_alpha   90.00
_cell.angle_beta   90.00
_cell.angle_gamma   90.00
#
_symmetry.space_group_name_H-M   'P 1'
#
loop_
_entity.id
_entity.type
_entity.pdbx_description
1 polymer ?
#
loop_
_entity_poly.entity_id
_entity_poly.type
_entity_poly.pdbx_seq_one_letter_code
_entity_poly.pdbx_strand_id
1 'polypeptide(L)'
;MRILHNPAVQMNSAPDTDSRFDTTTSSTGEPEPTGAGREFSRLFADIVCEQARQYMNSYPGNHALGGNASYLIRFEELARGEIRFEDGLRENSEILCYRLSMTKLATEMKTYLDLPIVDAHLFNVVSWERRLGEEIYKRVTKEKAPWTRYNNILSMIREAHIFASPVGNQGLFYSKPSEYLAIAFYGSGRSMAQISSDIEKLAIFTPSRVERPAKLASSSLGEFGSAPLGLARLGSFANIVAEQARQYLNSYPGNDASAFNPQHSWFRRIARGQITDREHLEILSDELCYRNALTGAATRYKDFLELPIEDAHLFDAWAWQHAWQQEQKPNKQWDRYLTIHHTIHNASVFGLPEPHQGYFFAKPTKYLAIAFVKSGRPMQQVLAEIKNFK
;
A
#
# COMPACT_ATOMS: atom_id res chain seq x y z
N MET A 1 -5.72 36.17 -8.48
CA MET A 1 -5.68 34.72 -8.73
C MET A 1 -6.43 34.06 -7.57
N ARG A 2 -7.56 33.38 -7.83
CA ARG A 2 -8.42 32.82 -6.76
C ARG A 2 -7.74 31.59 -6.15
N ILE A 3 -7.61 31.59 -4.83
CA ILE A 3 -7.08 30.48 -4.04
C ILE A 3 -8.19 29.45 -3.91
N LEU A 4 -8.00 28.26 -4.50
CA LEU A 4 -8.81 27.09 -4.17
C LEU A 4 -8.25 26.51 -2.88
N HIS A 5 -8.89 26.82 -1.76
CA HIS A 5 -8.76 26.00 -0.56
C HIS A 5 -9.36 24.63 -0.88
N ASN A 6 -8.54 23.58 -0.81
CA ASN A 6 -9.06 22.22 -0.83
C ASN A 6 -9.76 22.00 0.52
N PRO A 7 -11.10 21.96 0.59
CA PRO A 7 -11.75 21.61 1.83
C PRO A 7 -11.44 20.13 2.10
N ALA A 8 -11.21 19.79 3.37
CA ALA A 8 -11.27 18.40 3.80
C ALA A 8 -12.55 17.78 3.21
N VAL A 9 -12.41 16.62 2.57
CA VAL A 9 -13.51 15.90 1.93
C VAL A 9 -14.62 15.66 2.96
N GLN A 10 -15.63 16.53 2.94
CA GLN A 10 -16.86 16.35 3.70
C GLN A 10 -17.73 15.36 2.91
N MET A 11 -18.02 14.22 3.54
CA MET A 11 -19.05 13.30 3.07
C MET A 11 -20.41 13.94 3.32
N ASN A 12 -21.10 14.34 2.26
CA ASN A 12 -22.52 14.68 2.29
C ASN A 12 -23.32 13.80 1.33
N SER A 13 -24.57 13.61 1.72
CA SER A 13 -25.56 12.60 1.37
C SER A 13 -25.91 12.41 -0.12
N ALA A 14 -26.48 11.23 -0.38
CA ALA A 14 -26.99 10.73 -1.65
C ALA A 14 -28.05 11.64 -2.32
N PRO A 15 -28.16 11.60 -3.67
CA PRO A 15 -29.35 12.05 -4.36
C PRO A 15 -30.21 10.88 -4.87
N ASP A 16 -31.50 11.18 -4.88
CA ASP A 16 -32.63 10.34 -5.26
C ASP A 16 -32.62 9.80 -6.70
N THR A 17 -33.23 8.63 -6.79
CA THR A 17 -33.84 7.97 -7.95
C THR A 17 -34.74 8.90 -8.78
N ASP A 18 -34.47 8.99 -10.08
CA ASP A 18 -35.41 8.70 -11.17
C ASP A 18 -34.93 9.31 -12.50
N SER A 19 -34.65 8.48 -13.50
CA SER A 19 -35.27 8.62 -14.82
C SER A 19 -34.90 7.45 -15.73
N ARG A 20 -35.92 6.99 -16.44
CA ARG A 20 -36.01 5.77 -17.24
C ARG A 20 -35.98 6.16 -18.71
N PHE A 21 -35.06 5.63 -19.49
CA PHE A 21 -35.21 5.54 -20.95
C PHE A 21 -34.53 4.27 -21.48
N ASP A 22 -35.36 3.35 -21.95
CA ASP A 22 -34.96 2.12 -22.64
C ASP A 22 -34.50 2.47 -24.07
N THR A 23 -33.33 1.97 -24.47
CA THR A 23 -32.98 1.83 -25.89
C THR A 23 -32.26 0.50 -26.08
N THR A 24 -33.03 -0.49 -26.52
CA THR A 24 -32.58 -1.86 -26.80
C THR A 24 -31.75 -1.87 -28.08
N THR A 25 -30.43 -1.99 -27.93
CA THR A 25 -29.53 -2.38 -29.04
C THR A 25 -29.00 -3.77 -28.74
N SER A 26 -29.41 -4.74 -29.56
CA SER A 26 -28.99 -6.14 -29.46
C SER A 26 -27.54 -6.27 -29.93
N SER A 27 -26.62 -6.35 -28.97
CA SER A 27 -25.20 -6.63 -29.20
C SER A 27 -24.92 -8.10 -28.93
N THR A 28 -24.28 -8.74 -29.91
CA THR A 28 -23.78 -10.12 -29.88
C THR A 28 -22.97 -10.36 -28.60
N GLY A 29 -23.50 -11.20 -27.72
CA GLY A 29 -23.01 -11.38 -26.37
C GLY A 29 -21.65 -12.06 -26.32
N GLU A 30 -20.61 -11.28 -26.00
CA GLU A 30 -19.47 -11.82 -25.27
C GLU A 30 -19.97 -12.36 -23.92
N PRO A 31 -19.45 -13.51 -23.44
CA PRO A 31 -19.86 -14.05 -22.16
C PRO A 31 -19.60 -13.01 -21.07
N GLU A 32 -20.67 -12.53 -20.44
CA GLU A 32 -20.55 -11.60 -19.32
C GLU A 32 -19.58 -12.18 -18.29
N PRO A 33 -18.58 -11.41 -17.84
CA PRO A 33 -17.68 -11.86 -16.79
C PRO A 33 -18.53 -12.25 -15.58
N THR A 34 -18.31 -13.47 -15.11
CA THR A 34 -18.96 -14.08 -13.95
C THR A 34 -18.91 -13.12 -12.76
N GLY A 35 -20.01 -13.01 -12.00
CA GLY A 35 -20.18 -12.00 -10.93
C GLY A 35 -18.99 -11.85 -9.96
N ALA A 36 -18.33 -12.96 -9.64
CA ALA A 36 -17.14 -12.97 -8.78
C ALA A 36 -15.93 -12.18 -9.36
N GLY A 37 -15.75 -12.14 -10.67
CA GLY A 37 -14.68 -11.36 -11.31
C GLY A 37 -14.89 -9.85 -11.16
N ARG A 38 -16.15 -9.40 -11.26
CA ARG A 38 -16.50 -7.97 -11.07
C ARG A 38 -16.28 -7.53 -9.62
N GLU A 39 -16.52 -8.40 -8.65
CA GLU A 39 -16.30 -8.09 -7.23
C GLU A 39 -14.81 -7.95 -6.89
N PHE A 40 -13.93 -8.78 -7.46
CA PHE A 40 -12.49 -8.65 -7.27
C PHE A 40 -11.93 -7.37 -7.90
N SER A 41 -12.33 -7.04 -9.13
CA SER A 41 -11.98 -5.77 -9.78
C SER A 41 -12.38 -4.58 -8.91
N ARG A 42 -13.61 -4.62 -8.35
CA ARG A 42 -14.12 -3.56 -7.47
C ARG A 42 -13.30 -3.43 -6.19
N LEU A 43 -12.97 -4.53 -5.54
CA LEU A 43 -12.14 -4.55 -4.34
C LEU A 43 -10.73 -4.01 -4.60
N PHE A 44 -10.09 -4.43 -5.69
CA PHE A 44 -8.78 -3.92 -6.05
C PHE A 44 -8.85 -2.41 -6.32
N ALA A 45 -9.91 -1.96 -7.00
CA ALA A 45 -10.14 -0.55 -7.21
C ALA A 45 -10.33 0.22 -5.89
N ASP A 46 -11.05 -0.34 -4.90
CA ASP A 46 -11.19 0.27 -3.57
C ASP A 46 -9.84 0.45 -2.86
N ILE A 47 -8.95 -0.54 -2.96
CA ILE A 47 -7.58 -0.47 -2.42
C ILE A 47 -6.80 0.67 -3.08
N VAL A 48 -6.83 0.74 -4.41
CA VAL A 48 -6.13 1.79 -5.16
C VAL A 48 -6.71 3.17 -4.87
N CYS A 49 -8.04 3.29 -4.72
CA CYS A 49 -8.69 4.52 -4.29
C CYS A 49 -8.21 4.94 -2.90
N GLU A 50 -8.07 4.01 -1.96
CA GLU A 50 -7.59 4.31 -0.61
C GLU A 50 -6.12 4.71 -0.58
N GLN A 51 -5.26 4.03 -1.34
CA GLN A 51 -3.87 4.46 -1.54
C GLN A 51 -3.80 5.88 -2.12
N ALA A 52 -4.68 6.20 -3.08
CA ALA A 52 -4.77 7.53 -3.66
C ALA A 52 -5.20 8.57 -2.62
N ARG A 53 -6.18 8.27 -1.75
CA ARG A 53 -6.57 9.16 -0.64
C ARG A 53 -5.42 9.42 0.30
N GLN A 54 -4.71 8.38 0.74
CA GLN A 54 -3.53 8.53 1.61
C GLN A 54 -2.47 9.41 0.95
N TYR A 55 -2.20 9.16 -0.34
CA TYR A 55 -1.24 9.95 -1.11
C TYR A 55 -1.65 11.42 -1.23
N MET A 56 -2.92 11.70 -1.54
CA MET A 56 -3.44 13.07 -1.68
C MET A 56 -3.46 13.81 -0.33
N ASN A 57 -3.82 13.11 0.75
CA ASN A 57 -3.75 13.62 2.12
C ASN A 57 -2.30 13.85 2.58
N SER A 58 -1.32 13.30 1.86
CA SER A 58 0.09 13.52 2.19
C SER A 58 0.64 14.86 1.73
N TYR A 59 -0.13 15.73 1.06
CA TYR A 59 0.39 16.92 0.39
C TYR A 59 1.51 16.56 -0.60
N PRO A 60 1.16 15.93 -1.74
CA PRO A 60 2.13 15.30 -2.63
C PRO A 60 3.18 16.26 -3.19
N GLY A 61 2.98 17.58 -3.13
CA GLY A 61 3.97 18.58 -3.52
C GLY A 61 3.64 19.23 -4.87
N ASN A 62 4.60 19.96 -5.42
CA ASN A 62 4.42 20.74 -6.66
C ASN A 62 4.56 19.85 -7.91
N HIS A 63 3.74 18.81 -8.01
CA HIS A 63 3.67 17.94 -9.19
C HIS A 63 2.82 18.51 -10.32
N ALA A 64 2.25 19.70 -10.11
CA ALA A 64 1.47 20.43 -11.11
C ALA A 64 2.31 21.00 -12.27
N LEU A 65 3.64 20.96 -12.17
CA LEU A 65 4.54 21.45 -13.22
C LEU A 65 5.33 20.27 -13.83
N GLY A 66 4.90 19.81 -15.01
CA GLY A 66 5.63 18.82 -15.82
C GLY A 66 4.96 17.44 -15.91
N GLY A 67 5.75 16.42 -16.22
CA GLY A 67 5.26 15.07 -16.56
C GLY A 67 4.50 14.34 -15.44
N ASN A 68 4.56 14.82 -14.20
CA ASN A 68 3.84 14.25 -13.06
C ASN A 68 2.38 14.74 -12.93
N ALA A 69 1.99 15.77 -13.67
CA ALA A 69 0.66 16.38 -13.55
C ALA A 69 -0.46 15.41 -13.92
N SER A 70 -0.23 14.55 -14.92
CA SER A 70 -1.20 13.51 -15.34
C SER A 70 -1.49 12.51 -14.22
N TYR A 71 -0.45 12.08 -13.48
CA TYR A 71 -0.62 11.19 -12.33
C TYR A 71 -1.38 11.86 -11.20
N LEU A 72 -1.10 13.14 -10.93
CA LEU A 72 -1.81 13.87 -9.87
C LEU A 72 -3.31 13.94 -10.13
N ILE A 73 -3.72 14.33 -11.34
CA ILE A 73 -5.13 14.38 -11.75
C ILE A 73 -5.77 12.99 -11.61
N ARG A 74 -5.08 11.96 -12.10
CA ARG A 74 -5.57 10.58 -12.01
C ARG A 74 -5.74 10.11 -10.55
N PHE A 75 -4.81 10.47 -9.67
CA PHE A 75 -4.89 10.12 -8.25
C PHE A 75 -5.94 10.95 -7.50
N GLU A 76 -6.21 12.19 -7.92
CA GLU A 76 -7.34 12.98 -7.43
C GLU A 76 -8.70 12.36 -7.83
N GLU A 77 -8.81 11.84 -9.04
CA GLU A 77 -9.97 11.07 -9.49
C GLU A 77 -10.14 9.80 -8.65
N LEU A 78 -9.10 8.98 -8.52
CA LEU A 78 -9.12 7.76 -7.70
C LEU A 78 -9.42 8.05 -6.22
N ALA A 79 -8.87 9.12 -5.65
CA ALA A 79 -9.16 9.51 -4.27
C ALA A 79 -10.65 9.86 -4.05
N ARG A 80 -11.31 10.38 -5.08
CA ARG A 80 -12.76 10.64 -5.13
C ARG A 80 -13.59 9.38 -5.45
N GLY A 81 -12.95 8.24 -5.70
CA GLY A 81 -13.60 6.99 -6.09
C GLY A 81 -13.95 6.92 -7.59
N GLU A 82 -13.41 7.82 -8.42
CA GLU A 82 -13.66 7.84 -9.86
C GLU A 82 -12.67 6.90 -10.57
N ILE A 83 -13.16 5.76 -11.05
CA ILE A 83 -12.38 4.78 -11.80
C ILE A 83 -12.75 4.88 -13.27
N ARG A 84 -11.86 5.43 -14.11
CA ARG A 84 -12.09 5.57 -15.56
C ARG A 84 -11.70 4.33 -16.37
N PHE A 85 -10.66 3.62 -15.94
CA PHE A 85 -10.10 2.46 -16.63
C PHE A 85 -9.58 1.45 -15.60
N GLU A 86 -10.16 0.25 -15.57
CA GLU A 86 -9.74 -0.83 -14.65
C GLU A 86 -8.33 -1.34 -14.97
N ASP A 87 -7.98 -1.43 -16.26
CA ASP A 87 -6.68 -1.94 -16.73
C ASP A 87 -5.48 -1.13 -16.19
N GLY A 88 -5.70 0.14 -15.85
CA GLY A 88 -4.67 1.02 -15.29
C GLY A 88 -4.50 0.92 -13.77
N LEU A 89 -5.37 0.21 -13.05
CA LEU A 89 -5.35 0.18 -11.58
C LEU A 89 -4.07 -0.47 -11.04
N ARG A 90 -3.53 -1.48 -11.71
CA ARG A 90 -2.28 -2.15 -11.30
C ARG A 90 -1.11 -1.17 -11.33
N GLU A 91 -0.93 -0.48 -12.46
CA GLU A 91 0.11 0.54 -12.61
C GLU A 91 -0.07 1.66 -11.57
N ASN A 92 -1.29 2.16 -11.39
CA ASN A 92 -1.57 3.20 -10.40
C ASN A 92 -1.22 2.76 -8.98
N SER A 93 -1.53 1.51 -8.61
CA SER A 93 -1.19 0.93 -7.32
C SER A 93 0.32 0.92 -7.08
N GLU A 94 1.09 0.46 -8.07
CA GLU A 94 2.56 0.41 -7.99
C GLU A 94 3.17 1.81 -7.81
N ILE A 95 2.68 2.80 -8.57
CA ILE A 95 3.14 4.19 -8.47
C ILE A 95 2.80 4.77 -7.09
N LEU A 96 1.56 4.59 -6.62
CA LEU A 96 1.12 5.08 -5.31
C LEU A 96 1.92 4.43 -4.18
N CYS A 97 2.13 3.12 -4.24
CA CYS A 97 2.95 2.38 -3.29
C CYS A 97 4.39 2.92 -3.24
N TYR A 98 5.01 3.14 -4.41
CA TYR A 98 6.34 3.76 -4.49
C TYR A 98 6.37 5.13 -3.79
N ARG A 99 5.43 6.02 -4.13
CA ARG A 99 5.39 7.40 -3.58
C ARG A 99 5.13 7.44 -2.07
N LEU A 100 4.19 6.63 -1.59
CA LEU A 100 3.91 6.48 -0.16
C LEU A 100 5.12 5.93 0.59
N SER A 101 5.81 4.94 0.02
CA SER A 101 7.00 4.35 0.61
C SER A 101 8.17 5.32 0.68
N MET A 102 8.40 6.13 -0.37
CA MET A 102 9.44 7.16 -0.32
C MET A 102 9.11 8.26 0.70
N THR A 103 7.83 8.60 0.88
CA THR A 103 7.40 9.54 1.92
C THR A 103 7.68 8.98 3.31
N LYS A 104 7.33 7.71 3.56
CA LYS A 104 7.63 7.01 4.82
C LYS A 104 9.14 6.95 5.08
N LEU A 105 9.94 6.61 4.07
CA LEU A 105 11.40 6.56 4.17
C LEU A 105 11.99 7.92 4.59
N ALA A 106 11.47 9.02 4.04
CA ALA A 106 11.91 10.36 4.45
C ALA A 106 11.60 10.66 5.93
N THR A 107 10.44 10.21 6.44
CA THR A 107 10.09 10.27 7.87
C THR A 107 11.01 9.39 8.73
N GLU A 108 11.43 8.23 8.24
CA GLU A 108 12.36 7.38 8.98
C GLU A 108 13.74 8.04 9.06
N MET A 109 14.23 8.61 7.94
CA MET A 109 15.52 9.29 7.87
C MET A 109 15.58 10.54 8.75
N LYS A 110 14.52 11.36 8.78
CA LYS A 110 14.48 12.52 9.68
C LYS A 110 14.46 12.11 11.15
N THR A 111 13.87 10.97 11.48
CA THR A 111 13.84 10.43 12.85
C THR A 111 15.21 9.87 13.23
N TYR A 112 15.85 9.11 12.33
CA TYR A 112 17.20 8.59 12.52
C TYR A 112 18.23 9.70 12.80
N LEU A 113 18.10 10.83 12.09
CA LEU A 113 18.98 11.99 12.26
C LEU A 113 18.54 12.95 13.36
N ASP A 114 17.39 12.73 14.02
CA ASP A 114 16.79 13.66 14.98
C ASP A 114 16.62 15.09 14.41
N LEU A 115 15.98 15.21 13.25
CA LEU A 115 15.67 16.50 12.61
C LEU A 115 14.34 17.06 13.12
N PRO A 116 14.28 18.34 13.51
CA PRO A 116 13.11 18.94 14.19
C PRO A 116 12.02 19.37 13.18
N ILE A 117 11.43 18.39 12.49
CA ILE A 117 10.33 18.60 11.55
C ILE A 117 9.24 17.55 11.76
N VAL A 118 7.98 17.95 11.51
CA VAL A 118 6.83 17.02 11.54
C VAL A 118 6.96 15.95 10.45
N ASP A 119 6.19 14.88 10.55
CA ASP A 119 6.15 13.77 9.59
C ASP A 119 6.02 14.24 8.13
N ALA A 120 6.75 13.60 7.20
CA ALA A 120 6.70 13.91 5.77
C ALA A 120 5.29 13.75 5.18
N HIS A 121 4.48 12.85 5.73
CA HIS A 121 3.06 12.71 5.36
C HIS A 121 2.25 13.96 5.73
N LEU A 122 2.58 14.64 6.82
CA LEU A 122 1.82 15.80 7.31
C LEU A 122 2.41 17.13 6.84
N PHE A 123 3.49 17.08 6.05
CA PHE A 123 4.25 18.27 5.69
C PHE A 123 3.96 18.75 4.26
N ASN A 124 3.48 19.99 4.15
CA ASN A 124 3.20 20.64 2.88
C ASN A 124 4.41 21.45 2.37
N VAL A 125 5.21 20.81 1.52
CA VAL A 125 6.42 21.40 0.89
C VAL A 125 6.11 22.71 0.15
N VAL A 126 5.04 22.73 -0.66
CA VAL A 126 4.66 23.90 -1.47
C VAL A 126 4.34 25.12 -0.60
N SER A 127 3.64 24.90 0.50
CA SER A 127 3.33 25.97 1.45
C SER A 127 4.55 26.49 2.17
N TRP A 128 5.54 25.62 2.45
CA TRP A 128 6.81 26.04 3.00
C TRP A 128 7.64 26.86 2.00
N GLU A 129 7.78 26.40 0.76
CA GLU A 129 8.55 27.10 -0.29
C GLU A 129 7.97 28.48 -0.59
N ARG A 130 6.65 28.60 -0.63
CA ARG A 130 5.95 29.88 -0.79
C ARG A 130 6.28 30.85 0.34
N ARG A 131 6.25 30.41 1.60
CA ARG A 131 6.63 31.26 2.75
C ARG A 131 8.08 31.71 2.65
N LEU A 132 9.00 30.81 2.28
CA LEU A 132 10.40 31.16 2.07
C LEU A 132 10.56 32.23 0.97
N GLY A 133 9.84 32.07 -0.15
CA GLY A 133 9.83 33.05 -1.24
C GLY A 133 9.29 34.43 -0.81
N GLU A 134 8.21 34.45 -0.03
CA GLU A 134 7.66 35.69 0.54
C GLU A 134 8.62 36.38 1.51
N GLU A 135 9.34 35.62 2.34
CA GLU A 135 10.35 36.16 3.25
C GLU A 135 11.51 36.80 2.49
N ILE A 136 12.00 36.14 1.43
CA ILE A 136 13.05 36.67 0.54
C ILE A 136 12.56 37.95 -0.14
N TYR A 137 11.31 37.99 -0.59
CA TYR A 137 10.75 39.18 -1.24
C TYR A 137 10.59 40.36 -0.26
N LYS A 138 10.12 40.09 0.97
CA LYS A 138 9.89 41.12 2.00
C LYS A 138 11.20 41.68 2.56
N ARG A 139 12.23 40.85 2.71
CA ARG A 139 13.57 41.31 3.07
C ARG A 139 14.24 41.86 1.80
N VAL A 140 14.00 43.14 1.51
CA VAL A 140 14.55 43.93 0.37
C VAL A 140 16.09 43.84 0.21
N THR A 141 16.78 43.17 1.13
CA THR A 141 18.18 42.79 1.04
C THR A 141 18.43 41.79 -0.11
N LYS A 142 19.41 42.10 -0.96
CA LYS A 142 19.94 41.28 -2.07
C LYS A 142 20.47 39.88 -1.67
N GLU A 143 20.24 39.44 -0.44
CA GLU A 143 20.72 38.16 0.07
C GLU A 143 19.84 37.01 -0.43
N LYS A 144 20.25 36.44 -1.58
CA LYS A 144 19.77 35.14 -2.05
C LYS A 144 20.16 33.98 -1.13
N ALA A 145 20.87 34.24 -0.04
CA ALA A 145 21.48 33.26 0.85
C ALA A 145 20.50 32.19 1.37
N PRO A 146 19.24 32.50 1.79
CA PRO A 146 18.27 31.48 2.19
C PRO A 146 17.95 30.47 1.09
N TRP A 147 17.66 30.96 -0.12
CA TRP A 147 17.35 30.13 -1.27
C TRP A 147 18.57 29.34 -1.74
N THR A 148 19.74 29.97 -1.78
CA THR A 148 20.99 29.31 -2.15
C THR A 148 21.31 28.16 -1.20
N ARG A 149 21.13 28.35 0.11
CA ARG A 149 21.35 27.30 1.10
C ARG A 149 20.41 26.11 0.88
N TYR A 150 19.11 26.35 0.71
CA TYR A 150 18.14 25.28 0.44
C TYR A 150 18.51 24.49 -0.82
N ASN A 151 18.82 25.17 -1.93
CA ASN A 151 19.18 24.50 -3.18
C ASN A 151 20.47 23.70 -3.07
N ASN A 152 21.48 24.20 -2.34
CA ASN A 152 22.72 23.46 -2.12
C ASN A 152 22.44 22.15 -1.36
N ILE A 153 21.63 22.19 -0.29
CA ILE A 153 21.24 21.00 0.47
C ILE A 153 20.47 20.03 -0.44
N LEU A 154 19.51 20.53 -1.22
CA LEU A 154 18.71 19.71 -2.13
C LEU A 154 19.59 19.06 -3.22
N SER A 155 20.59 19.77 -3.75
CA SER A 155 21.56 19.21 -4.70
C SER A 155 22.33 18.06 -4.08
N MET A 156 22.86 18.24 -2.87
CA MET A 156 23.61 17.21 -2.15
C MET A 156 22.76 15.94 -1.92
N ILE A 157 21.49 16.10 -1.54
CA ILE A 157 20.56 14.96 -1.36
C ILE A 157 20.33 14.21 -2.67
N ARG A 158 20.14 14.95 -3.78
CA ARG A 158 19.90 14.36 -5.11
C ARG A 158 21.14 13.65 -5.64
N GLU A 159 22.31 14.24 -5.49
CA GLU A 159 23.60 13.68 -5.88
C GLU A 159 23.99 12.44 -5.05
N ALA A 160 23.62 12.42 -3.78
CA ALA A 160 23.78 11.25 -2.92
C ALA A 160 22.82 10.10 -3.29
N HIS A 161 21.85 10.33 -4.17
CA HIS A 161 20.87 9.34 -4.62
C HIS A 161 20.14 8.63 -3.46
N ILE A 162 19.86 9.35 -2.38
CA ILE A 162 19.23 8.81 -1.14
C ILE A 162 17.88 8.15 -1.43
N PHE A 163 17.13 8.69 -2.39
CA PHE A 163 15.88 8.12 -2.86
C PHE A 163 16.09 7.45 -4.20
N ALA A 164 15.72 6.17 -4.28
CA ALA A 164 15.85 5.40 -5.50
C ALA A 164 14.94 5.99 -6.60
N SER A 165 15.48 6.08 -7.81
CA SER A 165 14.66 6.34 -8.99
C SER A 165 13.62 5.23 -9.17
N PRO A 166 12.41 5.57 -9.65
CA PRO A 166 11.40 4.57 -9.94
C PRO A 166 11.93 3.55 -10.96
N VAL A 167 11.50 2.30 -10.85
CA VAL A 167 11.84 1.21 -11.78
C VAL A 167 10.58 0.67 -12.46
N GLY A 168 10.70 0.29 -13.74
CA GLY A 168 9.59 -0.27 -14.50
C GLY A 168 8.40 0.69 -14.56
N ASN A 169 7.25 0.24 -14.06
CA ASN A 169 5.98 0.96 -14.13
C ASN A 169 5.73 1.90 -12.93
N GLN A 170 6.73 2.17 -12.10
CA GLN A 170 6.63 3.07 -10.94
C GLN A 170 6.52 4.56 -11.30
N GLY A 171 6.38 4.88 -12.58
CA GLY A 171 6.17 6.24 -13.08
C GLY A 171 7.41 7.11 -13.02
N LEU A 172 7.19 8.42 -12.90
CA LEU A 172 8.26 9.42 -12.87
C LEU A 172 8.79 9.66 -11.44
N PHE A 173 10.00 10.21 -11.37
CA PHE A 173 10.66 10.53 -10.11
C PHE A 173 9.77 11.43 -9.23
N TYR A 174 9.65 11.07 -7.96
CA TYR A 174 8.86 11.74 -6.95
C TYR A 174 9.77 12.59 -6.06
N SER A 175 9.75 13.91 -6.24
CA SER A 175 10.73 14.84 -5.65
C SER A 175 10.46 15.23 -4.20
N LYS A 176 9.21 15.12 -3.74
CA LYS A 176 8.79 15.52 -2.39
C LYS A 176 9.68 14.96 -1.26
N PRO A 177 10.10 13.68 -1.25
CA PRO A 177 10.98 13.13 -0.22
C PRO A 177 12.33 13.87 -0.11
N SER A 178 12.96 14.19 -1.24
CA SER A 178 14.19 14.98 -1.28
C SER A 178 13.98 16.41 -0.80
N GLU A 179 12.90 17.04 -1.25
CA GLU A 179 12.55 18.42 -0.86
C GLU A 179 12.26 18.50 0.65
N TYR A 180 11.49 17.54 1.18
CA TYR A 180 11.20 17.43 2.60
C TYR A 180 12.47 17.30 3.44
N LEU A 181 13.40 16.40 3.09
CA LEU A 181 14.67 16.27 3.82
C LEU A 181 15.52 17.53 3.71
N ALA A 182 15.54 18.19 2.55
CA ALA A 182 16.26 19.45 2.39
C ALA A 182 15.71 20.54 3.33
N ILE A 183 14.38 20.61 3.47
CA ILE A 183 13.71 21.52 4.41
C ILE A 183 14.02 21.17 5.86
N ALA A 184 14.02 19.88 6.20
CA ALA A 184 14.37 19.39 7.54
C ALA A 184 15.79 19.82 7.94
N PHE A 185 16.77 19.61 7.05
CA PHE A 185 18.15 20.07 7.26
C PHE A 185 18.26 21.60 7.31
N TYR A 186 17.54 22.31 6.44
CA TYR A 186 17.52 23.76 6.43
C TYR A 186 17.06 24.33 7.80
N GLY A 187 15.99 23.78 8.37
CA GLY A 187 15.43 24.20 9.65
C GLY A 187 16.19 23.72 10.89
N SER A 188 17.11 22.76 10.74
CA SER A 188 17.82 22.13 11.88
C SER A 188 18.90 22.99 12.54
N GLY A 189 19.33 24.07 11.90
CA GLY A 189 20.46 24.90 12.37
C GLY A 189 21.86 24.29 12.18
N ARG A 190 21.96 23.07 11.61
CA ARG A 190 23.25 22.40 11.33
C ARG A 190 24.12 23.19 10.34
N SER A 191 25.44 23.09 10.42
CA SER A 191 26.35 23.66 9.41
C SER A 191 26.30 22.84 8.11
N MET A 192 26.74 23.41 6.98
CA MET A 192 26.79 22.67 5.71
C MET A 192 27.70 21.42 5.80
N ALA A 193 28.76 21.47 6.60
CA ALA A 193 29.65 20.33 6.83
C ALA A 193 28.94 19.20 7.61
N GLN A 194 28.15 19.55 8.64
CA GLN A 194 27.34 18.58 9.37
C GLN A 194 26.27 17.96 8.46
N ILE A 195 25.57 18.79 7.66
CA ILE A 195 24.58 18.31 6.69
C ILE A 195 25.21 17.35 5.67
N SER A 196 26.41 17.65 5.15
CA SER A 196 27.15 16.75 4.26
C SER A 196 27.42 15.40 4.90
N SER A 197 27.97 15.41 6.11
CA SER A 197 28.27 14.17 6.86
C SER A 197 27.01 13.35 7.13
N ASP A 198 25.88 14.00 7.43
CA ASP A 198 24.62 13.30 7.66
C ASP A 198 24.03 12.72 6.37
N ILE A 199 24.13 13.45 5.25
CA ILE A 199 23.75 12.96 3.93
C ILE A 199 24.59 11.74 3.54
N GLU A 200 25.91 11.76 3.80
CA GLU A 200 26.79 10.61 3.57
C GLU A 200 26.36 9.40 4.42
N LYS A 201 26.01 9.60 5.70
CA LYS A 201 25.47 8.53 6.54
C LYS A 201 24.20 7.94 5.92
N LEU A 202 23.26 8.79 5.48
CA LEU A 202 22.04 8.32 4.82
C LEU A 202 22.33 7.60 3.50
N ALA A 203 23.32 8.04 2.73
CA ALA A 203 23.73 7.39 1.49
C ALA A 203 24.26 5.96 1.73
N ILE A 204 24.90 5.68 2.87
CA ILE A 204 25.32 4.31 3.25
C ILE A 204 24.12 3.40 3.51
N PHE A 205 23.03 3.94 4.08
CA PHE A 205 21.76 3.23 4.17
C PHE A 205 21.05 3.11 2.84
N THR A 206 21.56 3.77 1.79
CA THR A 206 20.96 3.75 0.47
C THR A 206 21.63 2.70 -0.42
N PRO A 207 20.93 1.60 -0.67
CA PRO A 207 21.35 0.48 -1.47
C PRO A 207 22.15 0.55 -2.77
N SER A 208 22.12 1.69 -3.44
CA SER A 208 22.16 1.70 -4.90
C SER A 208 23.57 1.65 -5.47
N ARG A 209 24.60 1.64 -4.62
CA ARG A 209 26.01 1.65 -5.04
C ARG A 209 26.54 0.24 -5.29
N VAL A 210 25.89 -0.49 -6.20
CA VAL A 210 26.62 -1.50 -6.96
C VAL A 210 27.48 -0.72 -7.94
N GLU A 211 28.77 -0.61 -7.63
CA GLU A 211 29.76 0.09 -8.44
C GLU A 211 29.67 -0.36 -9.90
N ARG A 212 29.31 0.55 -10.80
CA ARG A 212 29.76 0.44 -12.20
C ARG A 212 31.27 0.64 -12.16
N PRO A 213 32.10 -0.32 -12.60
CA PRO A 213 33.54 -0.17 -12.53
C PRO A 213 33.97 0.96 -13.46
N ALA A 214 34.34 2.09 -12.88
CA ALA A 214 35.20 3.05 -13.53
C ALA A 214 36.61 2.45 -13.55
N LYS A 215 37.18 2.31 -14.74
CA LYS A 215 38.59 1.97 -14.96
C LYS A 215 39.48 2.81 -14.03
N LEU A 216 40.20 2.18 -13.11
CA LEU A 216 41.57 2.53 -12.71
C LEU A 216 42.16 1.45 -11.80
N ALA A 217 43.49 1.39 -11.79
CA ALA A 217 44.30 0.21 -11.52
C ALA A 217 44.44 -0.22 -10.05
N SER A 218 44.56 -1.54 -9.88
CA SER A 218 45.45 -2.29 -8.97
C SER A 218 46.10 -1.53 -7.81
N SER A 219 45.80 -1.91 -6.55
CA SER A 219 46.69 -2.76 -5.70
C SER A 219 46.17 -2.96 -4.26
N SER A 220 46.52 -4.14 -3.71
CA SER A 220 46.52 -4.64 -2.32
C SER A 220 45.17 -4.77 -1.59
N LEU A 221 44.60 -5.97 -1.42
CA LEU A 221 44.97 -7.09 -0.53
C LEU A 221 44.71 -6.79 0.96
N GLY A 222 43.56 -7.28 1.44
CA GLY A 222 43.15 -7.33 2.84
C GLY A 222 41.80 -8.04 2.95
N GLU A 223 41.83 -9.34 3.16
CA GLU A 223 40.67 -10.20 3.41
C GLU A 223 39.91 -9.75 4.67
N PHE A 224 38.65 -9.36 4.52
CA PHE A 224 37.68 -9.41 5.62
C PHE A 224 36.30 -9.82 5.08
N GLY A 225 35.86 -10.99 5.53
CA GLY A 225 34.47 -11.45 5.68
C GLY A 225 33.44 -10.97 4.66
N SER A 226 33.30 -11.70 3.56
CA SER A 226 32.15 -11.60 2.65
C SER A 226 30.84 -11.98 3.36
N ALA A 227 29.95 -11.00 3.54
CA ALA A 227 28.51 -11.22 3.59
C ALA A 227 27.88 -10.54 2.34
N PRO A 228 26.96 -11.20 1.61
CA PRO A 228 26.56 -10.73 0.28
C PRO A 228 25.66 -9.48 0.36
N LEU A 229 26.26 -8.32 0.14
CA LEU A 229 25.65 -6.98 0.02
C LEU A 229 24.93 -6.76 -1.33
N GLY A 230 24.10 -7.71 -1.75
CA GLY A 230 23.21 -7.59 -2.93
C GLY A 230 21.82 -7.02 -2.63
N LEU A 231 21.61 -6.55 -1.40
CA LEU A 231 20.33 -6.60 -0.69
C LEU A 231 19.42 -5.40 -0.87
N ALA A 232 19.89 -4.41 -1.60
CA ALA A 232 19.56 -3.09 -1.17
C ALA A 232 18.56 -2.46 -2.16
N ARG A 233 18.68 -2.65 -3.48
CA ARG A 233 17.64 -2.16 -4.42
C ARG A 233 16.29 -2.84 -4.16
N LEU A 234 16.33 -3.96 -3.43
CA LEU A 234 15.19 -4.64 -2.85
C LEU A 234 14.60 -3.92 -1.65
N GLY A 235 15.32 -3.07 -0.92
CA GLY A 235 14.87 -2.43 0.31
C GLY A 235 13.50 -1.75 0.23
N SER A 236 13.20 -0.92 -0.78
CA SER A 236 11.89 -0.25 -0.82
C SER A 236 10.74 -1.23 -1.13
N PHE A 237 10.92 -2.12 -2.10
CA PHE A 237 9.90 -3.11 -2.46
C PHE A 237 9.79 -4.21 -1.40
N ALA A 238 10.90 -4.79 -0.95
CA ALA A 238 10.97 -5.71 0.18
C ALA A 238 10.39 -5.09 1.46
N ASN A 239 10.54 -3.79 1.70
CA ASN A 239 9.88 -3.13 2.84
C ASN A 239 8.37 -3.06 2.68
N ILE A 240 7.86 -2.80 1.45
CA ILE A 240 6.43 -2.87 1.15
C ILE A 240 5.93 -4.30 1.38
N VAL A 241 6.58 -5.30 0.80
CA VAL A 241 6.22 -6.71 0.94
C VAL A 241 6.34 -7.16 2.41
N ALA A 242 7.33 -6.67 3.15
CA ALA A 242 7.47 -6.91 4.58
C ALA A 242 6.31 -6.33 5.38
N GLU A 243 5.84 -5.14 5.03
CA GLU A 243 4.68 -4.54 5.69
C GLU A 243 3.39 -5.30 5.35
N GLN A 244 3.19 -5.66 4.09
CA GLN A 244 2.08 -6.52 3.68
C GLN A 244 2.11 -7.87 4.40
N ALA A 245 3.30 -8.45 4.59
CA ALA A 245 3.51 -9.68 5.33
C ALA A 245 3.17 -9.51 6.82
N ARG A 246 3.56 -8.39 7.45
CA ARG A 246 3.20 -8.08 8.84
C ARG A 246 1.69 -7.94 9.01
N GLN A 247 1.05 -7.18 8.14
CA GLN A 247 -0.42 -7.02 8.14
C GLN A 247 -1.11 -8.38 8.02
N TYR A 248 -0.66 -9.19 7.06
CA TYR A 248 -1.19 -10.53 6.84
C TYR A 248 -1.00 -11.44 8.07
N LEU A 249 0.20 -11.49 8.64
CA LEU A 249 0.52 -12.33 9.80
C LEU A 249 -0.22 -11.89 11.07
N ASN A 250 -0.39 -10.58 11.26
CA ASN A 250 -1.17 -10.01 12.37
C ASN A 250 -2.67 -10.24 12.21
N SER A 251 -3.12 -10.67 11.03
CA SER A 251 -4.53 -10.93 10.78
C SER A 251 -5.02 -12.29 11.29
N TYR A 252 -4.21 -13.11 11.97
CA TYR A 252 -4.57 -14.50 12.32
C TYR A 252 -4.93 -15.37 11.09
N PRO A 253 -4.00 -15.58 10.15
CA PRO A 253 -4.25 -16.34 8.92
C PRO A 253 -4.59 -17.83 9.13
N GLY A 254 -4.52 -18.37 10.35
CA GLY A 254 -4.91 -19.74 10.68
C GLY A 254 -3.92 -20.82 10.21
N ASN A 255 -4.42 -22.02 9.92
CA ASN A 255 -3.59 -23.20 9.53
C ASN A 255 -2.82 -23.05 8.22
N ASP A 256 -3.14 -22.03 7.42
CA ASP A 256 -2.28 -21.63 6.30
C ASP A 256 -0.88 -21.24 6.81
N ALA A 257 -0.74 -20.95 8.11
CA ALA A 257 0.50 -20.73 8.85
C ALA A 257 1.21 -21.99 9.38
N SER A 258 0.64 -23.18 9.17
CA SER A 258 1.26 -24.45 9.57
C SER A 258 2.44 -24.81 8.66
N ALA A 259 3.32 -25.67 9.17
CA ALA A 259 4.64 -25.95 8.62
C ALA A 259 4.67 -26.49 7.17
N PHE A 260 3.52 -26.90 6.62
CA PHE A 260 3.43 -27.46 5.28
C PHE A 260 3.17 -26.42 4.17
N ASN A 261 2.93 -25.14 4.52
CA ASN A 261 2.87 -24.07 3.53
C ASN A 261 4.21 -23.30 3.47
N PRO A 262 5.08 -23.55 2.48
CA PRO A 262 6.39 -22.89 2.39
C PRO A 262 6.26 -21.36 2.30
N GLN A 263 5.17 -20.85 1.72
CA GLN A 263 4.84 -19.43 1.61
C GLN A 263 4.85 -18.70 2.95
N HIS A 264 4.29 -19.34 3.99
CA HIS A 264 4.17 -18.72 5.30
C HIS A 264 5.50 -18.56 6.01
N SER A 265 6.40 -19.52 5.78
CA SER A 265 7.78 -19.39 6.24
C SER A 265 8.44 -18.15 5.62
N TRP A 266 8.19 -17.90 4.34
CA TRP A 266 8.69 -16.72 3.63
C TRP A 266 8.08 -15.42 4.13
N PHE A 267 6.76 -15.36 4.35
CA PHE A 267 6.13 -14.17 4.93
C PHE A 267 6.73 -13.81 6.29
N ARG A 268 6.98 -14.80 7.17
CA ARG A 268 7.65 -14.54 8.46
C ARG A 268 9.08 -14.06 8.29
N ARG A 269 9.83 -14.60 7.33
CA ARG A 269 11.20 -14.19 7.02
C ARG A 269 11.22 -12.74 6.52
N ILE A 270 10.36 -12.38 5.58
CA ILE A 270 10.29 -11.04 5.00
C ILE A 270 9.76 -10.03 6.03
N ALA A 271 8.75 -10.39 6.84
CA ALA A 271 8.28 -9.53 7.93
C ALA A 271 9.40 -9.16 8.93
N ARG A 272 10.38 -10.05 9.12
CA ARG A 272 11.60 -9.84 9.94
C ARG A 272 12.73 -9.13 9.18
N GLY A 273 12.49 -8.67 7.95
CA GLY A 273 13.47 -7.98 7.12
C GLY A 273 14.44 -8.90 6.38
N GLN A 274 14.20 -10.22 6.35
CA GLN A 274 14.99 -11.11 5.48
C GLN A 274 14.53 -10.96 4.05
N ILE A 275 15.47 -10.78 3.14
CA ILE A 275 15.17 -10.51 1.73
C ILE A 275 15.44 -11.77 0.91
N THR A 276 14.61 -12.01 -0.09
CA THR A 276 14.80 -13.02 -1.14
C THR A 276 15.09 -12.31 -2.46
N ASP A 277 15.42 -13.01 -3.53
CA ASP A 277 15.53 -12.41 -4.85
C ASP A 277 14.24 -11.67 -5.28
N ARG A 278 14.38 -10.78 -6.27
CA ARG A 278 13.30 -9.88 -6.68
C ARG A 278 12.10 -10.61 -7.29
N GLU A 279 12.34 -11.61 -8.13
CA GLU A 279 11.29 -12.39 -8.79
C GLU A 279 10.43 -13.08 -7.72
N HIS A 280 11.07 -13.67 -6.73
CA HIS A 280 10.37 -14.28 -5.61
C HIS A 280 9.63 -13.25 -4.73
N LEU A 281 10.19 -12.05 -4.51
CA LEU A 281 9.45 -10.98 -3.82
C LEU A 281 8.19 -10.54 -4.58
N GLU A 282 8.23 -10.50 -5.91
CA GLU A 282 7.07 -10.13 -6.74
C GLU A 282 5.95 -11.17 -6.59
N ILE A 283 6.29 -12.47 -6.61
CA ILE A 283 5.34 -13.56 -6.34
C ILE A 283 4.73 -13.42 -4.93
N LEU A 284 5.56 -13.19 -3.91
CA LEU A 284 5.10 -13.07 -2.53
C LEU A 284 4.24 -11.81 -2.32
N SER A 285 4.56 -10.72 -3.03
CA SER A 285 3.77 -9.49 -3.04
C SER A 285 2.37 -9.74 -3.60
N ASP A 286 2.26 -10.39 -4.76
CA ASP A 286 0.97 -10.67 -5.40
C ASP A 286 0.10 -11.57 -4.51
N GLU A 287 0.70 -12.58 -3.88
CA GLU A 287 0.00 -13.45 -2.95
C GLU A 287 -0.45 -12.73 -1.67
N LEU A 288 0.39 -11.87 -1.09
CA LEU A 288 0.03 -11.06 0.08
C LEU A 288 -1.07 -10.06 -0.24
N CYS A 289 -1.01 -9.41 -1.40
CA CYS A 289 -2.05 -8.53 -1.91
C CYS A 289 -3.39 -9.26 -2.00
N TYR A 290 -3.41 -10.44 -2.64
CA TYR A 290 -4.60 -11.29 -2.72
C TYR A 290 -5.16 -11.63 -1.34
N ARG A 291 -4.33 -12.16 -0.43
CA ARG A 291 -4.77 -12.62 0.91
C ARG A 291 -5.28 -11.47 1.79
N ASN A 292 -4.59 -10.33 1.79
CA ASN A 292 -5.02 -9.15 2.54
C ASN A 292 -6.31 -8.57 1.96
N ALA A 293 -6.42 -8.48 0.63
CA ALA A 293 -7.63 -8.02 -0.04
C ALA A 293 -8.85 -8.86 0.34
N LEU A 294 -8.75 -10.20 0.30
CA LEU A 294 -9.86 -11.07 0.67
C LEU A 294 -10.23 -11.00 2.15
N THR A 295 -9.25 -10.77 3.04
CA THR A 295 -9.55 -10.52 4.45
C THR A 295 -10.39 -9.26 4.61
N GLY A 296 -10.01 -8.17 3.94
CA GLY A 296 -10.81 -6.94 3.90
C GLY A 296 -12.20 -7.13 3.27
N ALA A 297 -12.31 -7.96 2.22
CA ALA A 297 -13.58 -8.29 1.61
C ALA A 297 -14.53 -8.98 2.58
N ALA A 298 -14.03 -9.93 3.37
CA ALA A 298 -14.82 -10.62 4.37
C ALA A 298 -15.37 -9.66 5.44
N THR A 299 -14.58 -8.67 5.88
CA THR A 299 -15.05 -7.58 6.73
C THR A 299 -16.14 -6.76 6.04
N ARG A 300 -16.03 -6.44 4.76
CA ARG A 300 -17.11 -5.67 4.09
C ARG A 300 -18.40 -6.47 3.95
N TYR A 301 -18.33 -7.77 3.65
CA TYR A 301 -19.54 -8.61 3.60
C TYR A 301 -20.24 -8.71 4.95
N LYS A 302 -19.49 -8.88 6.06
CA LYS A 302 -20.11 -8.92 7.39
C LYS A 302 -20.76 -7.59 7.76
N ASP A 303 -20.18 -6.45 7.34
CA ASP A 303 -20.74 -5.13 7.62
C ASP A 303 -21.98 -4.86 6.77
N PHE A 304 -21.92 -5.16 5.47
CA PHE A 304 -23.05 -5.06 4.55
C PHE A 304 -24.25 -5.89 5.02
N LEU A 305 -23.98 -7.08 5.56
CA LEU A 305 -25.01 -7.97 6.09
C LEU A 305 -25.34 -7.69 7.57
N GLU A 306 -24.68 -6.74 8.23
CA GLU A 306 -24.85 -6.45 9.67
C GLU A 306 -24.69 -7.71 10.56
N LEU A 307 -23.67 -8.53 10.29
CA LEU A 307 -23.37 -9.73 11.07
C LEU A 307 -22.59 -9.36 12.35
N PRO A 308 -22.97 -9.90 13.53
CA PRO A 308 -22.41 -9.50 14.82
C PRO A 308 -21.08 -10.22 15.12
N ILE A 309 -20.01 -9.82 14.43
CA ILE A 309 -18.65 -10.31 14.66
C ILE A 309 -17.62 -9.18 14.46
N GLU A 310 -16.51 -9.23 15.19
CA GLU A 310 -15.38 -8.31 15.00
C GLU A 310 -14.77 -8.41 13.59
N ASP A 311 -13.99 -7.40 13.19
CA ASP A 311 -13.28 -7.34 11.92
C ASP A 311 -12.49 -8.64 11.62
N ALA A 312 -12.50 -9.08 10.36
CA ALA A 312 -11.80 -10.29 9.92
C ALA A 312 -10.29 -10.25 10.16
N HIS A 313 -9.66 -9.07 10.25
CA HIS A 313 -8.25 -8.92 10.62
C HIS A 313 -8.02 -9.16 12.12
N LEU A 314 -9.04 -9.01 12.96
CA LEU A 314 -8.95 -9.18 14.40
C LEU A 314 -9.48 -10.54 14.87
N PHE A 315 -10.11 -11.31 13.97
CA PHE A 315 -10.75 -12.58 14.29
C PHE A 315 -9.88 -13.80 13.96
N ASP A 316 -9.59 -14.61 14.98
CA ASP A 316 -8.94 -15.92 14.81
C ASP A 316 -9.96 -17.02 14.50
N ALA A 317 -10.26 -17.18 13.20
CA ALA A 317 -11.16 -18.22 12.72
C ALA A 317 -10.65 -19.64 13.00
N TRP A 318 -9.33 -19.82 13.15
CA TRP A 318 -8.72 -21.12 13.41
C TRP A 318 -8.85 -21.51 14.87
N ALA A 319 -8.56 -20.59 15.79
CA ALA A 319 -8.79 -20.80 17.22
C ALA A 319 -10.26 -21.11 17.51
N TRP A 320 -11.19 -20.41 16.85
CA TRP A 320 -12.62 -20.72 16.94
C TRP A 320 -12.89 -22.18 16.53
N GLN A 321 -12.44 -22.60 15.34
CA GLN A 321 -12.63 -23.99 14.86
C GLN A 321 -12.05 -25.04 15.82
N HIS A 322 -10.86 -24.78 16.37
CA HIS A 322 -10.21 -25.70 17.29
C HIS A 322 -10.94 -25.82 18.63
N ALA A 323 -11.37 -24.70 19.21
CA ALA A 323 -12.15 -24.71 20.44
C ALA A 323 -13.40 -25.60 20.26
N TRP A 324 -14.07 -25.46 19.12
CA TRP A 324 -15.23 -26.26 18.75
C TRP A 324 -14.95 -27.76 18.61
N GLN A 325 -13.84 -28.14 17.98
CA GLN A 325 -13.47 -29.56 17.83
C GLN A 325 -13.16 -30.24 19.17
N GLN A 326 -12.63 -29.50 20.14
CA GLN A 326 -12.30 -30.05 21.46
C GLN A 326 -13.53 -30.33 22.32
N GLU A 327 -14.66 -29.68 22.06
CA GLU A 327 -15.88 -29.87 22.85
C GLU A 327 -16.59 -31.23 22.63
N GLN A 328 -16.16 -32.03 21.65
CA GLN A 328 -16.54 -33.45 21.39
C GLN A 328 -18.05 -33.78 21.46
N LYS A 329 -18.95 -32.82 21.26
CA LYS A 329 -20.40 -33.04 21.25
C LYS A 329 -20.94 -33.01 19.82
N PRO A 330 -21.80 -33.95 19.41
CA PRO A 330 -22.57 -33.80 18.17
C PRO A 330 -23.44 -32.55 18.29
N ASN A 331 -23.02 -31.48 17.63
CA ASN A 331 -23.63 -30.17 17.79
C ASN A 331 -24.16 -29.69 16.44
N LYS A 332 -25.48 -29.42 16.40
CA LYS A 332 -26.19 -28.83 15.26
C LYS A 332 -25.50 -27.55 14.72
N GLN A 333 -24.75 -26.82 15.56
CA GLN A 333 -24.00 -25.64 15.15
C GLN A 333 -22.79 -25.98 14.24
N TRP A 334 -22.13 -27.12 14.45
CA TRP A 334 -21.03 -27.56 13.59
C TRP A 334 -21.53 -28.00 12.22
N ASP A 335 -22.62 -28.79 12.17
CA ASP A 335 -23.25 -29.17 10.89
C ASP A 335 -23.75 -27.94 10.13
N ARG A 336 -24.31 -26.98 10.86
CA ARG A 336 -24.71 -25.69 10.31
C ARG A 336 -23.51 -24.92 9.76
N TYR A 337 -22.42 -24.82 10.51
CA TYR A 337 -21.16 -24.20 10.07
C TYR A 337 -20.66 -24.85 8.77
N LEU A 338 -20.56 -26.18 8.74
CA LEU A 338 -20.08 -26.92 7.56
C LEU A 338 -20.97 -26.66 6.35
N THR A 339 -22.29 -26.67 6.53
CA THR A 339 -23.22 -26.41 5.43
C THR A 339 -23.06 -24.99 4.87
N ILE A 340 -22.97 -23.99 5.75
CA ILE A 340 -22.75 -22.58 5.34
C ILE A 340 -21.39 -22.43 4.66
N HIS A 341 -20.33 -22.99 5.25
CA HIS A 341 -18.97 -22.95 4.69
C HIS A 341 -18.92 -23.54 3.28
N HIS A 342 -19.49 -24.74 3.07
CA HIS A 342 -19.56 -25.34 1.73
C HIS A 342 -20.37 -24.48 0.76
N THR A 343 -21.45 -23.85 1.23
CA THR A 343 -22.27 -22.99 0.37
C THR A 343 -21.49 -21.76 -0.09
N ILE A 344 -20.79 -21.07 0.81
CA ILE A 344 -19.94 -19.91 0.47
C ILE A 344 -18.81 -20.33 -0.48
N HIS A 345 -18.15 -21.46 -0.18
CA HIS A 345 -17.08 -22.00 -1.02
C HIS A 345 -17.59 -22.33 -2.44
N ASN A 346 -18.71 -23.05 -2.55
CA ASN A 346 -19.27 -23.46 -3.85
C ASN A 346 -19.89 -22.29 -4.63
N ALA A 347 -20.27 -21.22 -3.94
CA ALA A 347 -20.69 -19.97 -4.56
C ALA A 347 -19.49 -19.16 -5.09
N SER A 348 -18.26 -19.53 -4.74
CA SER A 348 -17.03 -18.81 -5.10
C SER A 348 -17.03 -17.34 -4.70
N VAL A 349 -17.61 -17.02 -3.53
CA VAL A 349 -17.76 -15.63 -3.03
C VAL A 349 -16.44 -14.85 -2.99
N PHE A 350 -15.32 -15.53 -2.75
CA PHE A 350 -14.00 -14.89 -2.69
C PHE A 350 -13.11 -15.19 -3.90
N GLY A 351 -13.68 -15.79 -4.96
CA GLY A 351 -12.93 -16.22 -6.14
C GLY A 351 -11.91 -17.33 -5.86
N LEU A 352 -11.29 -17.81 -6.94
CA LEU A 352 -10.10 -18.66 -6.88
C LEU A 352 -8.86 -17.78 -7.10
N PRO A 353 -7.70 -18.13 -6.51
CA PRO A 353 -6.46 -17.43 -6.81
C PRO A 353 -6.07 -17.64 -8.27
N GLU A 354 -5.53 -16.60 -8.88
CA GLU A 354 -4.80 -16.71 -10.14
C GLU A 354 -3.51 -17.56 -9.96
N PRO A 355 -2.93 -18.12 -11.03
CA PRO A 355 -1.74 -18.98 -10.92
C PRO A 355 -0.56 -18.38 -10.14
N HIS A 356 -0.43 -17.05 -10.14
CA HIS A 356 0.63 -16.30 -9.46
C HIS A 356 0.27 -15.86 -8.03
N GLN A 357 -0.97 -16.02 -7.60
CA GLN A 357 -1.46 -15.64 -6.26
C GLN A 357 -1.37 -16.80 -5.24
N GLY A 358 -0.78 -17.91 -5.66
CA GLY A 358 -0.54 -19.08 -4.82
C GLY A 358 -1.79 -19.91 -4.53
N TYR A 359 -1.83 -20.47 -3.32
CA TYR A 359 -2.90 -21.37 -2.91
C TYR A 359 -4.14 -20.62 -2.44
N PHE A 360 -5.28 -21.30 -2.56
CA PHE A 360 -6.56 -20.80 -2.05
C PHE A 360 -6.46 -20.41 -0.58
N PHE A 361 -6.91 -19.20 -0.26
CA PHE A 361 -6.85 -18.66 1.09
C PHE A 361 -8.19 -18.88 1.80
N ALA A 362 -8.24 -19.83 2.74
CA ALA A 362 -9.51 -20.31 3.29
C ALA A 362 -10.13 -19.41 4.37
N LYS A 363 -9.33 -18.54 4.99
CA LYS A 363 -9.78 -17.72 6.13
C LYS A 363 -11.03 -16.87 5.84
N PRO A 364 -11.15 -16.13 4.72
CA PRO A 364 -12.33 -15.32 4.40
C PRO A 364 -13.63 -16.14 4.42
N THR A 365 -13.62 -17.30 3.76
CA THR A 365 -14.75 -18.25 3.72
C THR A 365 -15.11 -18.75 5.12
N LYS A 366 -14.10 -19.16 5.90
CA LYS A 366 -14.29 -19.65 7.26
C LYS A 366 -14.87 -18.56 8.17
N TYR A 367 -14.30 -17.37 8.11
CA TYR A 367 -14.75 -16.21 8.88
C TYR A 367 -16.22 -15.88 8.60
N LEU A 368 -16.60 -15.78 7.33
CA LEU A 368 -17.97 -15.41 6.97
C LEU A 368 -18.97 -16.51 7.37
N ALA A 369 -18.59 -17.79 7.23
CA ALA A 369 -19.40 -18.90 7.74
C ALA A 369 -19.61 -18.82 9.26
N ILE A 370 -18.56 -18.49 10.03
CA ILE A 370 -18.64 -18.30 11.49
C ILE A 370 -19.55 -17.11 11.81
N ALA A 371 -19.47 -16.02 11.07
CA ALA A 371 -20.32 -14.84 11.24
C ALA A 371 -21.82 -15.19 11.08
N PHE A 372 -22.18 -15.99 10.08
CA PHE A 372 -23.55 -16.47 9.89
C PHE A 372 -24.03 -17.49 10.94
N VAL A 373 -23.11 -18.24 11.54
CA VAL A 373 -23.44 -19.11 12.68
C VAL A 373 -23.73 -18.25 13.91
N LYS A 374 -22.85 -17.28 14.21
CA LYS A 374 -23.00 -16.37 15.35
C LYS A 374 -24.24 -15.47 15.24
N SER A 375 -24.66 -15.11 14.03
CA SER A 375 -25.85 -14.26 13.83
C SER A 375 -27.17 -14.94 14.20
N GLY A 376 -27.21 -16.27 14.29
CA GLY A 376 -28.42 -17.02 14.64
C GLY A 376 -29.53 -16.97 13.57
N ARG A 377 -29.28 -16.41 12.38
CA ARG A 377 -30.28 -16.26 11.31
C ARG A 377 -30.87 -17.60 10.86
N PRO A 378 -32.12 -17.69 10.39
CA PRO A 378 -32.65 -18.92 9.80
C PRO A 378 -31.80 -19.41 8.60
N MET A 379 -31.65 -20.72 8.43
CA MET A 379 -30.78 -21.27 7.37
C MET A 379 -31.23 -20.84 5.97
N GLN A 380 -32.54 -20.78 5.73
CA GLN A 380 -33.08 -20.32 4.44
C GLN A 380 -32.64 -18.89 4.10
N GLN A 381 -32.62 -18.00 5.10
CA GLN A 381 -32.15 -16.62 4.93
C GLN A 381 -30.66 -16.59 4.61
N VAL A 382 -29.83 -17.33 5.36
CA VAL A 382 -28.38 -17.41 5.10
C VAL A 382 -28.09 -17.89 3.68
N LEU A 383 -28.77 -18.93 3.21
CA LEU A 383 -28.60 -19.45 1.86
C LEU A 383 -29.06 -18.47 0.78
N ALA A 384 -30.10 -17.67 1.04
CA ALA A 384 -30.55 -16.63 0.12
C ALA A 384 -29.54 -15.47 0.05
N GLU A 385 -29.01 -15.03 1.20
CA GLU A 385 -27.99 -13.99 1.27
C GLU A 385 -26.70 -14.40 0.54
N ILE A 386 -26.24 -15.65 0.70
CA ILE A 386 -25.05 -16.16 -0.01
C ILE A 386 -25.27 -16.21 -1.53
N LYS A 387 -26.49 -16.53 -1.99
CA LYS A 387 -26.80 -16.54 -3.43
C LYS A 387 -26.75 -15.16 -4.06
N ASN A 388 -27.02 -14.11 -3.28
CA ASN A 388 -27.01 -12.72 -3.75
C ASN A 388 -25.59 -12.13 -3.87
N PHE A 389 -24.54 -12.89 -3.52
CA PHE A 389 -23.15 -12.51 -3.77
C PHE A 389 -22.68 -12.83 -5.20
N LYS A 390 -23.54 -13.45 -6.03
CA LYS A 390 -23.28 -13.66 -7.46
C LYS A 390 -23.93 -12.56 -8.28
#